data_AF-A0A931QWZ4-F1
#
_entry.id   AF-A0A931QWZ4-F1
#
_cell.length_a   1.000
_cell.length_b   1.000
_cell.length_c   1.000
_cell.angle_alpha   90.00
_cell.angle_beta   90.00
_cell.angle_gamma   90.00
#
_symmetry.space_group_name_H-M   'P 1'
#
loop_
_entity.id
_entity.type
_entity.pdbx_description
1 polymer ?
#
loop_
_entity_poly.entity_id
_entity_poly.type
_entity_poly.pdbx_seq_one_letter_code
_entity_poly.pdbx_strand_id
1 'polypeptide(L)'
;MEKDAKYYASLLPQRLSVKIEKDDNGLWARVNELSHCYTQAANATELIEMINDAVQTHFEIPESFKKDVGYYIPLSDEHVKVEEMFRKLIEIEQRVSAGFDVEETLNLSNSVLC
;
A
#
# COMPACT_ATOMS: atom_id res chain seq x y z
N MET A 1 7.03 -19.49 21.94
CA MET A 1 6.68 -19.60 20.51
C MET A 1 7.62 -18.69 19.77
N GLU A 2 8.37 -19.21 18.81
CA GLU A 2 9.15 -18.41 17.88
C GLU A 2 8.17 -17.70 16.92
N LYS A 3 8.36 -16.39 16.69
CA LYS A 3 7.51 -15.63 15.76
C LYS A 3 7.92 -16.00 14.34
N ASP A 4 6.98 -16.46 13.53
CA ASP A 4 7.17 -16.82 12.12
C ASP A 4 6.41 -15.86 11.19
N ALA A 5 6.53 -16.05 9.87
CA ALA A 5 5.83 -15.22 8.88
C ALA A 5 4.30 -15.24 9.08
N LYS A 6 3.72 -16.37 9.50
CA LYS A 6 2.28 -16.48 9.76
C LYS A 6 1.84 -15.63 10.94
N TYR A 7 2.64 -15.60 12.01
CA TYR A 7 2.41 -14.72 13.13
C TYR A 7 2.36 -13.26 12.66
N TYR A 8 3.35 -12.78 11.90
CA TYR A 8 3.37 -11.39 11.42
C TYR A 8 2.25 -11.08 10.43
N ALA A 9 1.95 -11.99 9.50
CA ALA A 9 0.83 -11.84 8.56
C ALA A 9 -0.52 -11.73 9.29
N SER A 10 -0.68 -12.38 10.45
CA SER A 10 -1.90 -12.30 11.26
C SER A 10 -2.09 -10.96 11.96
N LEU A 11 -1.03 -10.15 12.10
CA LEU A 11 -1.10 -8.80 12.66
C LEU A 11 -1.55 -7.77 11.62
N LEU A 12 -1.31 -8.05 10.34
CA LEU A 12 -1.61 -7.13 9.26
C LEU A 12 -3.12 -7.10 8.96
N PRO A 13 -3.75 -5.92 8.93
CA PRO A 13 -5.14 -5.81 8.53
C PRO A 13 -5.31 -6.23 7.06
N GLN A 14 -6.40 -6.94 6.77
CA GLN A 14 -6.67 -7.42 5.41
C GLN A 14 -6.94 -6.28 4.42
N ARG A 15 -7.43 -5.13 4.92
CA ARG A 15 -7.72 -3.94 4.13
C ARG A 15 -7.21 -2.70 4.84
N LEU A 16 -6.73 -1.75 4.04
CA LEU A 16 -6.34 -0.42 4.49
C LEU A 16 -7.05 0.63 3.63
N SER A 17 -7.47 1.72 4.25
CA SER A 17 -7.99 2.91 3.58
C SER A 17 -6.88 3.95 3.59
N VAL A 18 -6.49 4.41 2.40
CA VAL A 18 -5.40 5.37 2.23
C VAL A 18 -5.95 6.64 1.63
N LYS A 19 -5.70 7.77 2.28
CA LYS A 19 -5.94 9.09 1.69
C LYS A 19 -4.68 9.53 0.94
N ILE A 20 -4.83 9.86 -0.34
CA ILE A 20 -3.76 10.29 -1.24
C ILE A 20 -4.04 11.72 -1.69
N GLU A 21 -3.05 12.58 -1.51
CA GLU A 21 -3.11 13.99 -1.82
C GLU A 21 -1.89 14.41 -2.65
N LYS A 22 -2.01 15.52 -3.36
CA LYS A 22 -0.88 16.12 -4.07
C LYS A 22 -0.05 16.90 -3.08
N ASP A 23 1.26 16.73 -3.16
CA ASP A 23 2.23 17.58 -2.46
C ASP A 23 3.21 18.22 -3.46
N ASP A 24 3.97 19.22 -3.01
CA ASP A 24 4.92 19.96 -3.84
C ASP A 24 5.95 19.04 -4.51
N ASN A 25 6.29 17.92 -3.88
CA ASN A 25 7.28 16.94 -4.37
C ASN A 25 6.68 15.65 -4.93
N GLY A 26 5.35 15.58 -5.14
CA GLY A 26 4.70 14.41 -5.74
C GLY A 26 3.38 14.06 -5.06
N LEU A 27 3.30 12.86 -4.50
CA LEU A 27 2.12 12.32 -3.84
C LEU A 27 2.42 12.08 -2.38
N TRP A 28 1.50 12.50 -1.52
CA TRP A 28 1.53 12.21 -0.09
C TRP A 28 0.39 11.27 0.25
N ALA A 29 0.66 10.30 1.13
CA ALA A 29 -0.32 9.32 1.57
C ALA A 29 -0.40 9.20 3.09
N ARG A 30 -1.62 9.02 3.58
CA ARG A 30 -1.94 8.66 4.96
C ARG A 30 -2.69 7.34 5.01
N VAL A 31 -2.23 6.41 5.84
CA VAL A 31 -2.98 5.20 6.17
C VAL A 31 -3.95 5.50 7.31
N ASN A 32 -5.25 5.36 7.08
CA ASN A 32 -6.27 5.84 8.02
C ASN A 32 -6.37 4.97 9.27
N GLU A 33 -6.13 3.66 9.15
CA GLU A 33 -6.21 2.70 10.25
C GLU A 33 -5.00 2.76 11.18
N LEU A 34 -3.90 3.38 10.76
CA LEU A 34 -2.64 3.40 11.50
C LEU A 34 -2.28 4.83 11.93
N SER A 35 -2.28 5.07 13.24
CA SER A 35 -1.89 6.37 13.78
C SER A 35 -0.44 6.70 13.41
N HIS A 36 -0.24 7.91 12.89
CA HIS A 36 1.07 8.42 12.48
C HIS A 36 1.76 7.65 11.35
N CYS A 37 1.00 6.91 10.54
CA CYS A 37 1.52 6.25 9.35
C CYS A 37 1.29 7.12 8.10
N TYR A 38 2.36 7.77 7.66
CA TYR A 38 2.38 8.66 6.51
C TYR A 38 3.57 8.33 5.63
N THR A 39 3.43 8.58 4.34
CA THR A 39 4.52 8.40 3.40
C THR A 39 4.39 9.33 2.19
N GLN A 40 5.44 9.42 1.39
CA GLN A 40 5.51 10.28 0.23
C GLN A 40 6.34 9.63 -0.88
N ALA A 41 5.96 9.88 -2.12
CA ALA A 41 6.66 9.39 -3.30
C ALA A 41 6.48 10.33 -4.50
N ALA A 42 7.29 10.17 -5.55
CA ALA A 42 7.19 11.01 -6.73
C ALA A 42 6.00 10.63 -7.65
N ASN A 43 5.56 9.37 -7.60
CA ASN A 43 4.50 8.83 -8.46
C ASN A 43 3.69 7.74 -7.73
N ALA A 44 2.56 7.33 -8.31
CA ALA A 44 1.62 6.43 -7.62
C ALA A 44 2.20 5.01 -7.42
N THR A 45 3.09 4.55 -8.30
CA THR A 45 3.71 3.22 -8.18
C THR A 45 4.64 3.17 -6.98
N GLU A 46 5.56 4.12 -6.91
CA GLU A 46 6.47 4.28 -5.77
C GLU A 46 5.70 4.53 -4.47
N LEU A 47 4.58 5.27 -4.52
CA LEU A 47 3.76 5.52 -3.34
C LEU A 47 3.23 4.22 -2.71
N ILE A 48 2.77 3.26 -3.52
CA ILE A 48 2.31 1.97 -3.00
C ILE A 48 3.46 1.17 -2.37
N GLU A 49 4.66 1.19 -2.96
CA GLU A 49 5.85 0.56 -2.37
C GLU A 49 6.17 1.18 -1.01
N MET A 50 6.14 2.50 -0.94
CA MET A 50 6.40 3.26 0.28
C MET A 50 5.30 3.09 1.35
N ILE A 51 4.04 2.89 0.95
CA ILE A 51 2.95 2.53 1.88
C ILE A 51 3.20 1.14 2.47
N ASN A 52 3.61 0.18 1.65
CA ASN A 52 3.93 -1.17 2.12
C ASN A 52 5.08 -1.15 3.13
N ASP A 53 6.17 -0.45 2.84
CA ASP A 53 7.29 -0.35 3.77
C ASP A 53 6.90 0.35 5.08
N ALA A 54 6.13 1.45 4.99
CA ALA A 54 5.65 2.17 6.17
C ALA A 54 4.75 1.30 7.06
N VAL A 55 3.81 0.54 6.46
CA VAL A 55 2.94 -0.38 7.20
C VAL A 55 3.75 -1.52 7.83
N GLN A 56 4.62 -2.19 7.06
CA GLN A 56 5.42 -3.29 7.58
C GLN A 56 6.38 -2.81 8.70
N THR A 57 6.91 -1.59 8.59
CA THR A 57 7.71 -0.95 9.63
C THR A 57 6.88 -0.63 10.88
N HIS A 58 5.64 -0.15 10.72
CA HIS A 58 4.72 0.12 11.82
C HIS A 58 4.42 -1.14 12.66
N PHE A 59 4.31 -2.29 12.00
CA PHE A 59 4.10 -3.59 12.65
C PHE A 59 5.40 -4.31 13.06
N GLU A 60 6.55 -3.63 12.95
CA GLU A 60 7.87 -4.15 13.32
C GLU A 60 8.19 -5.49 12.65
N ILE A 61 7.78 -5.67 11.39
CA ILE A 61 8.00 -6.91 10.65
C ILE A 61 9.49 -7.01 10.29
N PRO A 62 10.19 -8.09 10.70
CA PRO A 62 11.58 -8.28 10.34
C PRO A 62 11.78 -8.40 8.83
N GLU A 63 12.89 -7.87 8.32
CA GLU A 63 13.25 -7.89 6.90
C GLU A 63 13.18 -9.28 6.25
N SER A 64 13.51 -10.32 7.02
CA SER A 64 13.45 -11.72 6.56
C SER A 64 12.03 -12.20 6.24
N PHE A 65 11.00 -11.56 6.80
CA PHE A 65 9.60 -11.95 6.64
C PHE A 65 8.78 -10.96 5.82
N LYS A 66 9.31 -9.76 5.49
CA LYS A 66 8.59 -8.73 4.71
C LYS A 66 8.00 -9.25 3.38
N LYS A 67 8.68 -10.21 2.73
CA LYS A 67 8.21 -10.82 1.47
C LYS A 67 7.13 -11.90 1.67
N ASP A 68 7.08 -12.49 2.86
CA ASP A 68 6.20 -13.63 3.16
C ASP A 68 4.85 -13.20 3.76
N VAL A 69 4.77 -11.98 4.29
CA VAL A 69 3.56 -11.42 4.91
C VAL A 69 2.59 -10.78 3.91
N GLY A 70 3.01 -10.63 2.64
CA GLY A 70 2.24 -10.04 1.57
C GLY A 70 2.41 -8.53 1.41
N TYR A 71 1.73 -8.00 0.39
CA TYR A 71 1.77 -6.60 -0.01
C TYR A 71 0.36 -6.03 -0.20
N TYR A 72 0.15 -4.81 0.27
CA TYR A 72 -1.02 -4.00 -0.02
C TYR A 72 -1.02 -3.53 -1.45
N ILE A 73 -2.05 -3.91 -2.20
CA ILE A 73 -2.28 -3.50 -3.58
C ILE A 73 -3.66 -2.82 -3.69
N PRO A 74 -3.84 -1.85 -4.60
CA PRO A 74 -5.14 -1.24 -4.84
C PRO A 74 -6.21 -2.29 -5.11
N LEU A 75 -7.38 -2.12 -4.48
CA LEU A 75 -8.48 -3.08 -4.60
C LEU A 75 -8.90 -3.26 -6.07
N SER A 76 -8.67 -4.45 -6.60
CA SER A 76 -9.36 -5.04 -7.75
C SER A 76 -9.65 -6.52 -7.44
N ASP A 77 -10.45 -7.18 -8.27
CA ASP A 77 -10.95 -8.54 -8.01
C ASP A 77 -9.82 -9.56 -7.73
N GLU A 78 -10.18 -10.70 -7.11
CA GLU A 78 -9.29 -11.75 -6.52
C GLU A 78 -8.05 -12.17 -7.35
N HIS A 79 -8.02 -11.86 -8.64
CA HIS A 79 -6.87 -12.02 -9.53
C HIS A 79 -6.53 -10.68 -10.20
N VAL A 80 -5.77 -9.84 -9.50
CA VAL A 80 -5.31 -8.57 -10.08
C VAL A 80 -4.37 -8.87 -11.24
N LYS A 81 -4.83 -8.62 -12.47
CA LYS A 81 -3.91 -8.51 -13.59
C LYS A 81 -3.05 -7.28 -13.35
N VAL A 82 -1.74 -7.43 -13.50
CA VAL A 82 -0.76 -6.35 -13.39
C VAL A 82 -1.19 -5.11 -14.19
N GLU A 83 -1.82 -5.31 -15.35
CA GLU A 83 -2.39 -4.25 -16.19
C GLU A 83 -3.50 -3.43 -15.52
N GLU A 84 -4.38 -4.06 -14.75
CA GLU A 84 -5.48 -3.38 -14.04
C GLU A 84 -4.95 -2.56 -12.87
N MET A 85 -3.97 -3.12 -12.14
CA MET A 85 -3.24 -2.39 -11.11
C MET A 85 -2.60 -1.13 -11.69
N PHE A 86 -1.84 -1.27 -12.78
CA PHE A 86 -1.20 -0.13 -13.43
C PHE A 86 -2.21 0.91 -13.92
N ARG A 87 -3.33 0.49 -14.50
CA ARG A 87 -4.39 1.41 -14.92
C ARG A 87 -4.93 2.21 -13.74
N LYS A 88 -5.16 1.55 -12.61
CA LYS A 88 -5.68 2.20 -11.40
C LYS A 88 -4.65 3.19 -10.82
N LEU A 89 -3.36 2.85 -10.82
CA LEU A 89 -2.30 3.76 -10.39
C LEU A 89 -2.23 5.01 -11.28
N ILE A 90 -2.33 4.84 -12.60
CA ILE A 90 -2.39 5.97 -13.54
C ILE A 90 -3.61 6.85 -13.26
N GLU A 91 -4.77 6.26 -13.00
CA GLU A 91 -5.99 7.00 -12.68
C GLU A 91 -5.85 7.83 -11.40
N ILE A 92 -5.30 7.24 -10.33
CA ILE A 92 -5.01 7.94 -9.07
C ILE A 92 -4.10 9.14 -9.35
N GLU A 93 -2.99 8.92 -10.06
CA GLU A 93 -2.02 9.97 -10.35
C GLU A 93 -2.62 11.12 -11.17
N GLN A 94 -3.46 10.82 -12.16
CA GLN A 94 -4.16 11.82 -12.97
C GLN A 94 -5.15 12.64 -12.12
N ARG A 95 -5.93 11.97 -11.27
CA ARG A 95 -6.91 12.64 -10.41
C ARG A 95 -6.23 13.54 -9.39
N VAL A 96 -5.20 13.05 -8.71
CA VAL A 96 -4.42 13.85 -7.77
C VAL A 96 -3.73 15.02 -8.46
N SER A 97 -3.17 14.78 -9.65
CA SER A 97 -2.57 15.85 -10.47
C SER A 97 -3.55 16.94 -10.88
N ALA A 98 -4.82 16.58 -11.08
CA ALA A 98 -5.92 17.51 -11.36
C ALA A 98 -6.45 18.24 -10.11
N GLY A 99 -5.86 18.00 -8.93
CA GLY A 99 -6.19 18.68 -7.68
C GLY A 99 -7.31 18.01 -6.87
N PHE A 100 -7.62 16.75 -7.16
CA PHE A 100 -8.58 15.98 -6.37
C PHE A 100 -7.87 15.19 -5.27
N ASP A 101 -8.41 15.25 -4.05
CA ASP A 101 -8.09 14.28 -3.00
C ASP A 101 -8.69 12.92 -3.41
N VAL A 102 -7.90 11.85 -3.24
CA VAL A 102 -8.32 10.49 -3.57
C VAL A 102 -8.28 9.63 -2.32
N GLU A 103 -9.36 8.91 -2.05
CA GLU A 103 -9.37 7.83 -1.06
C GLU A 103 -9.35 6.49 -1.79
N GLU A 104 -8.40 5.63 -1.43
CA GLU A 104 -8.25 4.30 -2.01
C GLU A 104 -8.26 3.22 -0.94
N THR A 105 -8.87 2.09 -1.27
CA THR A 105 -8.76 0.87 -0.47
C THR A 105 -7.67 -0.02 -1.04
N LEU A 106 -6.73 -0.43 -0.20
CA LEU A 106 -5.72 -1.42 -0.51
C LEU A 106 -6.05 -2.75 0.19
N ASN A 107 -5.86 -3.87 -0.51
CA ASN A 107 -6.00 -5.20 0.05
C ASN A 107 -4.63 -5.84 0.25
N LEU A 108 -4.43 -6.52 1.38
CA LEU A 108 -3.27 -7.36 1.59
C LEU A 108 -3.35 -8.57 0.65
N SER A 109 -2.33 -8.76 -0.18
CA SER A 109 -2.19 -9.90 -1.08
C SER A 109 -0.87 -10.61 -0.84
N ASN A 110 -0.95 -11.92 -0.60
CA ASN A 110 0.22 -12.81 -0.56
C ASN A 110 0.61 -13.32 -1.95
N SER A 111 -0.13 -12.90 -2.98
CA SER A 111 0.02 -13.31 -4.36
C SER A 111 0.27 -12.06 -5.20
N VAL A 112 1.48 -11.51 -5.11
CA VAL A 112 1.87 -10.38 -5.98
C VAL A 112 3.19 -10.73 -6.66
N LEU A 113 3.08 -10.97 -7.97
CA LEU A 113 4.14 -11.07 -8.99
C LEU A 113 5.00 -12.36 -8.99
N CYS A 114 4.44 -13.40 -9.63
CA CYS A 114 5.20 -14.31 -10.49
C CYS A 114 5.00 -13.88 -11.95
#